data_AF-A0A653C5K8-F1
#
_entry.id   AF-A0A653C5K8-F1
#
_cell.length_a   1.000
_cell.length_b   1.000
_cell.length_c   1.000
_cell.angle_alpha   90.00
_cell.angle_beta   90.00
_cell.angle_gamma   90.00
#
_symmetry.space_group_name_H-M   'P 1'
#
loop_
_entity.id
_entity.type
_entity.pdbx_description
1 polymer ?
#
loop_
_entity_poly.entity_id
_entity_poly.type
_entity_poly.pdbx_seq_one_letter_code
_entity_poly.pdbx_strand_id
1 'polypeptide(L)'
;MFLLVNPPRDHVFHLSFPKEWKTNDISQLFSPFGNVHVSWIDETSAYVTLYKRDQAATALNALSNGESYKIMTYAKRKALLRGVSTPPSSTVLLKKQRICEGPPTKRRKLDSTSSNSDVRPKRSIDPIEEEHLESEDSQSSKRSNKAFMEDSSWD
;
A
#
# COMPACT_ATOMS: atom_id res chain seq x y z
N MET A 1 20.36 21.58 16.48
CA MET A 1 20.33 21.37 15.02
C MET A 1 19.19 20.42 14.71
N PHE A 2 18.01 20.94 14.34
CA PHE A 2 16.89 20.08 13.96
C PHE A 2 17.18 19.48 12.58
N LEU A 3 17.52 18.19 12.54
CA LEU A 3 17.60 17.48 11.28
C LEU A 3 16.24 17.60 10.59
N LEU A 4 16.23 18.10 9.35
CA LEU A 4 15.01 18.28 8.57
C LEU A 4 14.52 16.92 8.06
N VAL A 5 14.04 16.08 8.98
CA VAL A 5 13.49 14.75 8.70
C VAL A 5 12.24 14.96 7.86
N ASN A 6 12.37 14.80 6.55
CA ASN A 6 11.24 14.88 5.65
C ASN A 6 10.31 13.71 5.99
N PRO A 7 9.03 13.95 6.35
CA PRO A 7 8.12 12.86 6.69
C PRO A 7 7.93 11.93 5.49
N PRO A 8 7.87 10.60 5.69
CA PRO A 8 7.74 9.63 4.60
C PRO A 8 6.40 9.82 3.87
N ARG A 9 6.46 10.15 2.58
CA ARG A 9 5.29 10.49 1.74
C ARG A 9 4.80 9.32 0.88
N ASP A 10 5.11 8.09 1.29
CA ASP A 10 4.84 6.88 0.50
C ASP A 10 3.34 6.51 0.48
N HIS A 11 2.60 7.01 1.46
CA HIS A 11 1.13 6.94 1.58
C HIS A 11 0.39 8.07 0.83
N VAL A 12 1.12 8.89 0.07
CA VAL A 12 0.57 10.00 -0.72
C VAL A 12 0.55 9.60 -2.20
N PHE A 13 -0.64 9.65 -2.78
CA PHE A 13 -0.91 9.32 -4.17
C PHE A 13 -1.35 10.55 -4.95
N HIS A 14 -0.91 10.64 -6.19
CA HIS A 14 -1.50 11.52 -7.19
C HIS A 14 -2.53 10.72 -7.97
N LEU A 15 -3.79 11.16 -7.94
CA LEU A 15 -4.90 10.59 -8.67
C LEU A 15 -5.31 11.57 -9.77
N SER A 16 -5.50 11.09 -11.00
CA SER A 16 -6.10 11.85 -12.09
C SER A 16 -7.33 11.10 -12.64
N PHE A 17 -8.42 11.82 -12.83
CA PHE A 17 -9.76 11.26 -13.05
C PHE A 17 -10.65 12.25 -13.85
N PRO A 18 -11.81 11.81 -14.38
CA PRO A 18 -12.78 12.67 -15.06
C PRO A 18 -13.40 13.71 -14.12
N LYS A 19 -13.70 14.91 -14.64
CA LYS A 19 -14.20 16.08 -13.86
C LYS A 19 -15.52 15.82 -13.11
N GLU A 20 -16.23 14.75 -13.47
CA GLU A 20 -17.49 14.33 -12.86
C GLU A 20 -17.30 13.77 -11.44
N TRP A 21 -16.07 13.37 -11.09
CA TRP A 21 -15.71 12.79 -9.79
C TRP A 21 -15.73 13.82 -8.66
N LYS A 22 -16.26 13.40 -7.50
CA LYS A 22 -16.35 14.19 -6.29
C LYS A 22 -15.53 13.55 -5.17
N THR A 23 -15.37 14.27 -4.06
CA THR A 23 -14.70 13.75 -2.86
C THR A 23 -15.34 12.44 -2.37
N ASN A 24 -16.66 12.27 -2.55
CA ASN A 24 -17.36 11.04 -2.17
C ASN A 24 -16.91 9.84 -3.00
N ASP A 25 -16.80 9.96 -4.32
CA ASP A 25 -16.34 8.88 -5.22
C ASP A 25 -14.90 8.45 -4.88
N ILE A 26 -14.03 9.43 -4.59
CA ILE A 26 -12.66 9.18 -4.10
C ILE A 26 -12.71 8.47 -2.73
N SER A 27 -13.51 8.94 -1.78
CA SER A 27 -13.64 8.29 -0.47
C SER A 27 -14.18 6.86 -0.56
N GLN A 28 -15.13 6.58 -1.47
CA GLN A 28 -15.63 5.22 -1.72
C GLN A 28 -14.55 4.34 -2.35
N LEU A 29 -13.82 4.83 -3.36
CA LEU A 29 -12.72 4.10 -4.01
C LEU A 29 -11.64 3.64 -3.03
N PHE A 30 -11.33 4.48 -2.04
CA PHE A 30 -10.33 4.16 -1.01
C PHE A 30 -10.91 3.49 0.25
N SER A 31 -12.23 3.35 0.37
CA SER A 31 -12.89 2.79 1.56
C SER A 31 -12.37 1.42 2.03
N PRO A 32 -11.93 0.47 1.16
CA PRO A 32 -11.37 -0.80 1.62
C PRO A 32 -10.02 -0.66 2.36
N PHE A 33 -9.30 0.44 2.12
CA PHE A 33 -7.99 0.72 2.71
C PHE A 33 -8.09 1.61 3.97
N GLY A 34 -9.26 2.21 4.19
CA GLY A 34 -9.60 3.05 5.33
C GLY A 34 -9.73 4.53 4.99
N ASN A 35 -9.75 5.38 6.03
CA ASN A 35 -9.94 6.82 5.85
C ASN A 35 -8.81 7.44 5.01
N VAL A 36 -9.20 8.42 4.19
CA VAL A 36 -8.30 9.22 3.36
C VAL A 36 -8.55 10.71 3.55
N HIS A 37 -7.51 11.52 3.36
CA HIS A 37 -7.64 12.95 3.20
C HIS A 37 -7.30 13.33 1.75
N VAL A 38 -8.22 14.07 1.12
CA VAL A 38 -8.18 14.47 -0.29
C VAL A 38 -7.84 15.96 -0.37
N SER A 39 -6.75 16.28 -1.07
CA SER A 39 -6.31 17.63 -1.36
C SER A 39 -6.39 17.85 -2.87
N TRP A 40 -7.35 18.68 -3.29
CA TRP A 40 -7.58 19.01 -4.69
C TRP A 40 -6.43 19.83 -5.26
N ILE A 41 -6.01 19.51 -6.49
CA ILE A 41 -5.03 20.27 -7.26
C ILE A 41 -5.78 21.02 -8.36
N ASP A 42 -6.54 20.28 -9.16
CA ASP A 42 -7.40 20.73 -10.26
C ASP A 42 -8.74 19.95 -10.20
N GLU A 43 -9.72 20.32 -11.02
CA GLU A 43 -11.00 19.58 -11.15
C GLU A 43 -10.83 18.12 -11.62
N THR A 44 -9.69 17.78 -12.24
CA THR A 44 -9.38 16.44 -12.77
C THR A 44 -8.18 15.78 -12.09
N SER A 45 -7.60 16.41 -11.07
CA SER A 45 -6.44 15.86 -10.36
C SER A 45 -6.40 16.24 -8.87
N ALA A 46 -6.08 15.25 -8.03
CA ALA A 46 -6.00 15.44 -6.58
C ALA A 46 -4.85 14.61 -5.97
N TYR A 47 -4.33 15.09 -4.85
CA TYR A 47 -3.53 14.30 -3.94
C TYR A 47 -4.43 13.58 -2.93
N VAL A 48 -4.28 12.26 -2.83
CA VAL A 48 -4.98 11.44 -1.85
C VAL A 48 -3.96 10.89 -0.86
N THR A 49 -4.25 11.04 0.43
CA THR A 49 -3.38 10.60 1.52
C THR A 49 -4.10 9.56 2.35
N LEU A 50 -3.51 8.38 2.54
CA LEU A 50 -4.08 7.33 3.39
C LEU A 50 -3.62 7.52 4.82
N TYR A 51 -4.55 7.44 5.78
CA TYR A 51 -4.22 7.45 7.21
C TYR A 51 -3.43 6.20 7.60
N LYS A 52 -3.80 5.03 7.06
CA LYS A 52 -3.10 3.75 7.26
C LYS A 52 -1.96 3.61 6.26
N ARG A 53 -0.75 3.99 6.67
CA ARG A 53 0.45 3.93 5.81
C ARG A 53 0.78 2.50 5.34
N ASP A 54 0.47 1.49 6.15
CA ASP A 54 0.74 0.09 5.82
C ASP A 54 -0.14 -0.44 4.67
N GLN A 55 -1.33 0.15 4.48
CA GLN A 55 -2.23 -0.18 3.36
C GLN A 55 -1.88 0.56 2.06
N ALA A 56 -0.88 1.46 2.06
CA ALA A 56 -0.49 2.23 0.88
C ALA A 56 -0.07 1.33 -0.30
N ALA A 57 0.71 0.28 -0.04
CA ALA A 57 1.15 -0.66 -1.08
C ALA A 57 -0.03 -1.46 -1.65
N THR A 58 -0.93 -1.94 -0.78
CA THR A 58 -2.16 -2.66 -1.18
C THR A 58 -3.06 -1.79 -2.05
N ALA A 59 -3.31 -0.54 -1.62
CA ALA A 59 -4.13 0.42 -2.34
C ALA A 59 -3.54 0.73 -3.72
N LEU A 60 -2.23 0.96 -3.82
CA LEU A 60 -1.57 1.22 -5.10
C LEU A 60 -1.73 0.04 -6.08
N ASN A 61 -1.56 -1.20 -5.62
CA ASN A 61 -1.64 -2.40 -6.45
C ASN A 61 -3.08 -2.75 -6.87
N ALA A 62 -4.07 -2.46 -6.01
CA ALA A 62 -5.48 -2.65 -6.34
C ALA A 62 -5.98 -1.59 -7.33
N LEU A 63 -5.55 -0.34 -7.15
CA LEU A 63 -6.01 0.82 -7.93
C LEU A 63 -5.16 1.07 -9.18
N SER A 64 -4.04 0.36 -9.40
CA SER A 64 -3.20 0.53 -10.60
C SER A 64 -3.89 0.12 -11.90
N ASN A 65 -4.95 -0.68 -11.81
CA ASN A 65 -5.60 -1.35 -12.94
C ASN A 65 -6.91 -0.68 -13.37
N GLY A 66 -7.22 0.51 -12.82
CA GLY A 66 -8.37 1.30 -13.26
C GLY A 66 -8.18 1.86 -14.66
N GLU A 67 -9.18 1.73 -15.53
CA GLU A 67 -9.17 2.32 -16.88
C GLU A 67 -9.61 3.80 -16.85
N SER A 68 -10.63 4.12 -16.05
CA SER A 68 -11.23 5.47 -16.00
C SER A 68 -10.39 6.49 -15.22
N TYR A 69 -9.44 6.04 -14.40
CA TYR A 69 -8.62 6.88 -13.53
C TYR A 69 -7.19 6.36 -13.49
N LYS A 70 -6.23 7.22 -13.15
CA LYS A 70 -4.82 6.86 -13.08
C LYS A 70 -4.21 7.28 -11.76
N ILE A 71 -3.77 6.29 -10.98
CA ILE A 71 -3.08 6.48 -9.71
C ILE A 71 -1.56 6.37 -9.88
N MET A 72 -0.81 7.22 -9.19
CA MET A 72 0.66 7.17 -9.12
C MET A 72 1.14 7.57 -7.73
N THR A 73 2.25 7.00 -7.25
CA THR A 73 2.87 7.47 -6.01
C THR A 73 3.37 8.91 -6.14
N TYR A 74 3.39 9.66 -5.03
CA TYR A 74 3.96 11.00 -4.98
C TYR A 74 5.41 11.05 -5.51
N ALA A 75 6.22 10.05 -5.18
CA ALA A 75 7.58 9.91 -5.70
C ALA A 75 7.62 9.83 -7.24
N LYS A 76 6.75 9.02 -7.86
CA LYS A 76 6.65 8.89 -9.32
C LYS A 76 6.19 10.20 -9.97
N ARG A 77 5.16 10.86 -9.42
CA ARG A 77 4.70 12.18 -9.91
C ARG A 77 5.81 13.24 -9.82
N LYS A 78 6.56 13.27 -8.70
CA LYS A 78 7.69 14.18 -8.48
C LYS A 78 8.88 13.91 -9.43
N ALA A 79 9.14 12.66 -9.79
CA ALA A 79 10.16 12.31 -10.79
C ALA A 79 9.76 12.77 -12.20
N LEU A 80 8.49 12.57 -12.59
CA LEU A 80 7.95 13.06 -13.86
C LEU A 80 8.03 14.59 -13.98
N LEU A 81 7.67 15.32 -12.92
CA LEU A 81 7.80 16.78 -12.86
C LEU A 81 9.26 17.28 -12.94
N ARG A 82 10.24 16.41 -12.64
CA ARG A 82 11.68 16.70 -12.78
C ARG A 82 12.24 16.34 -14.16
N GLY A 83 11.39 15.92 -15.11
CA GLY A 83 11.81 15.52 -16.46
C GLY A 83 12.52 14.17 -16.54
N VAL A 84 12.63 13.42 -15.43
CA VAL A 84 13.31 12.11 -15.41
C VAL A 84 12.31 11.03 -15.82
N SER A 85 12.14 10.86 -17.12
CA SER A 85 11.42 9.72 -17.71
C SER A 85 12.31 8.48 -17.78
N THR A 86 12.50 7.79 -16.66
CA THR A 86 13.10 6.44 -16.64
C THR A 86 12.03 5.37 -16.39
N PRO A 87 11.69 4.53 -17.39
CA PRO A 87 11.02 3.27 -17.12
C PRO A 87 12.01 2.27 -16.49
N PRO A 88 11.67 1.58 -15.39
CA PRO A 88 12.46 0.46 -14.89
C PRO A 88 12.13 -0.80 -15.71
N SER A 89 12.59 -0.86 -16.95
CA SER A 89 12.60 -2.10 -17.74
C SER A 89 13.65 -2.04 -18.85
N SER A 90 14.38 -3.16 -19.03
CA SER A 90 15.32 -3.43 -20.13
C SER A 90 16.67 -2.70 -20.14
N THR A 91 17.62 -3.17 -19.33
CA THR A 91 18.99 -3.41 -19.82
C THR A 91 19.46 -4.82 -19.48
N VAL A 92 19.35 -5.72 -20.47
CA VAL A 92 20.10 -6.97 -20.46
C VAL A 92 21.56 -6.64 -20.76
N LEU A 93 22.46 -6.85 -19.80
CA LEU A 93 23.90 -6.90 -20.07
C LEU A 93 24.50 -8.20 -19.54
N LEU A 94 24.38 -9.23 -20.38
CA LEU A 94 25.31 -10.36 -20.38
C LEU A 94 26.72 -9.85 -20.69
N LYS A 95 27.59 -9.74 -19.68
CA LYS A 95 29.04 -9.63 -19.90
C LYS A 95 29.82 -10.68 -19.12
N LYS A 96 29.78 -11.89 -19.69
CA LYS A 96 30.76 -12.95 -19.49
C LYS A 96 32.17 -12.38 -19.68
N GLN A 97 32.97 -12.37 -18.62
CA GLN A 97 34.42 -12.16 -18.71
C GLN A 97 35.10 -13.44 -18.20
N ARG A 98 35.82 -14.11 -19.11
CA ARG A 98 36.73 -15.22 -18.79
C ARG A 98 38.12 -14.65 -18.45
N ILE A 99 38.97 -15.56 -17.95
CA ILE A 99 40.45 -15.56 -17.87
C ILE A 99 40.94 -15.40 -16.41
N CYS A 100 41.76 -16.28 -15.83
CA CYS A 100 42.16 -17.66 -16.17
C CYS A 100 42.94 -18.29 -14.98
N GLU A 101 43.51 -19.49 -15.19
CA GLU A 101 44.57 -20.15 -14.39
C GLU A 101 44.21 -20.76 -13.02
N GLY A 102 43.79 -22.03 -13.06
CA GLY A 102 43.83 -23.01 -11.96
C GLY A 102 43.92 -24.43 -12.54
N PRO A 103 44.83 -25.31 -12.08
CA PRO A 103 45.24 -26.50 -12.85
C PRO A 103 44.22 -27.66 -12.82
N PRO A 104 44.19 -28.52 -13.87
CA PRO A 104 43.16 -29.54 -14.03
C PRO A 104 43.48 -30.87 -13.31
N THR A 105 42.72 -31.22 -12.27
CA THR A 105 42.75 -32.57 -11.65
C THR A 105 41.59 -33.46 -12.09
N LYS A 106 41.90 -34.27 -13.12
CA LYS A 106 41.13 -35.38 -13.68
C LYS A 106 40.67 -36.42 -12.64
N ARG A 107 39.35 -36.64 -12.48
CA ARG A 107 38.69 -37.91 -12.04
C ARG A 107 37.16 -37.74 -12.08
N ARG A 108 36.42 -38.42 -12.97
CA ARG A 108 36.00 -39.84 -13.02
C ARG A 108 34.55 -40.02 -12.52
N LYS A 109 33.67 -40.20 -13.53
CA LYS A 109 32.33 -40.82 -13.52
C LYS A 109 32.09 -41.84 -12.40
N LEU A 110 30.94 -41.71 -11.71
CA LEU A 110 30.23 -42.84 -11.11
C LEU A 110 28.72 -42.69 -11.36
N ASP A 111 28.01 -43.78 -11.15
CA ASP A 111 26.66 -44.08 -11.65
C ASP A 111 25.60 -44.09 -10.53
N SER A 112 24.34 -44.01 -10.94
CA SER A 112 23.09 -44.43 -10.28
C SER A 112 23.11 -44.87 -8.80
N THR A 113 22.14 -44.37 -8.02
CA THR A 113 20.92 -45.17 -7.68
C THR A 113 19.84 -44.35 -6.97
N SER A 114 18.62 -44.87 -7.06
CA SER A 114 17.40 -44.47 -6.36
C SER A 114 17.51 -44.34 -4.83
N SER A 115 16.70 -43.46 -4.25
CA SER A 115 15.76 -43.83 -3.17
C SER A 115 14.58 -42.84 -3.08
N ASN A 116 13.40 -43.40 -2.83
CA ASN A 116 12.13 -42.70 -2.63
C ASN A 116 11.88 -42.47 -1.11
N SER A 117 10.76 -41.82 -0.78
CA SER A 117 10.33 -41.33 0.55
C SER A 117 10.89 -39.93 0.88
N ASP A 118 10.12 -39.01 1.47
CA ASP A 118 8.95 -39.24 2.33
C ASP A 118 7.67 -38.42 2.02
N VAL A 119 6.57 -38.90 2.58
CA VAL A 119 5.22 -38.30 2.62
C VAL A 119 5.18 -37.08 3.56
N ARG A 120 4.16 -36.19 3.64
CA ARG A 120 2.86 -35.96 2.98
C ARG A 120 2.47 -34.48 3.26
N PRO A 121 1.69 -33.79 2.42
CA PRO A 121 1.09 -32.52 2.79
C PRO A 121 -0.10 -32.72 3.74
N LYS A 122 -0.27 -31.84 4.75
CA LYS A 122 -1.52 -31.73 5.54
C LYS A 122 -1.86 -30.27 5.85
N ARG A 123 -3.06 -29.87 5.46
CA ARG A 123 -3.84 -28.76 6.03
C ARG A 123 -4.67 -29.35 7.18
N SER A 124 -4.86 -28.65 8.30
CA SER A 124 -5.78 -29.08 9.37
C SER A 124 -6.24 -27.91 10.25
N ILE A 125 -7.52 -27.98 10.66
CA ILE A 125 -8.43 -26.90 11.10
C ILE A 125 -9.65 -27.60 11.76
N ASP A 126 -10.32 -27.13 12.82
CA ASP A 126 -9.98 -26.08 13.81
C ASP A 126 -9.55 -26.73 15.17
N PRO A 127 -10.27 -26.74 16.33
CA PRO A 127 -11.64 -26.30 16.67
C PRO A 127 -11.73 -24.94 17.42
N ILE A 128 -12.95 -24.39 17.46
CA ILE A 128 -13.35 -23.19 18.22
C ILE A 128 -14.04 -23.65 19.53
N GLU A 129 -13.80 -22.93 20.62
CA GLU A 129 -14.49 -23.15 21.91
C GLU A 129 -15.46 -21.98 22.16
N GLU A 130 -16.75 -22.29 22.28
CA GLU A 130 -17.80 -21.33 22.62
C GLU A 130 -17.97 -21.26 24.14
N GLU A 131 -17.74 -20.09 24.74
CA GLU A 131 -18.36 -19.75 26.02
C GLU A 131 -19.28 -18.53 25.86
N HIS A 132 -20.57 -18.84 25.87
CA HIS A 132 -21.66 -17.88 26.01
C HIS A 132 -21.92 -17.67 27.51
N LEU A 133 -21.76 -16.45 28.02
CA LEU A 133 -22.54 -15.97 29.16
C LEU A 133 -22.85 -14.47 29.00
N GLU A 134 -24.09 -14.16 29.30
CA GLU A 134 -24.69 -12.84 29.13
C GLU A 134 -24.28 -11.88 30.25
N SER A 135 -24.37 -10.57 29.96
CA SER A 135 -24.52 -9.55 31.00
C SER A 135 -25.34 -8.41 30.41
N GLU A 136 -26.64 -8.39 30.74
CA GLU A 136 -27.44 -7.19 30.53
C GLU A 136 -26.93 -6.08 31.45
N ASP A 137 -26.75 -4.87 30.93
CA ASP A 137 -27.36 -3.73 31.62
C ASP A 137 -27.81 -2.66 30.63
N SER A 138 -28.96 -2.08 30.93
CA SER A 138 -29.62 -1.06 30.15
C SER A 138 -29.35 0.30 30.77
N GLN A 139 -28.77 1.26 30.03
CA GLN A 139 -29.22 2.65 30.19
C GLN A 139 -28.95 3.60 29.02
N SER A 140 -30.07 4.05 28.46
CA SER A 140 -30.23 5.31 27.74
C SER A 140 -29.57 6.49 28.47
N SER A 141 -28.76 7.28 27.75
CA SER A 141 -28.67 8.72 28.03
C SER A 141 -28.27 9.58 26.83
N LYS A 142 -29.32 10.21 26.28
CA LYS A 142 -29.39 11.66 26.00
C LYS A 142 -28.23 12.27 25.20
N ARG A 143 -28.48 12.31 23.89
CA ARG A 143 -27.98 13.30 22.91
C ARG A 143 -28.09 14.72 23.51
N SER A 144 -27.01 15.26 24.06
CA SER A 144 -26.98 16.62 24.59
C SER A 144 -26.82 17.62 23.44
N ASN A 145 -27.85 18.41 23.20
CA ASN A 145 -27.73 19.60 22.37
C ASN A 145 -26.79 20.57 23.09
N LYS A 146 -25.52 20.61 22.69
CA LYS A 146 -24.58 21.64 23.16
C LYS A 146 -24.93 22.93 22.43
N ALA A 147 -25.90 23.67 22.97
CA ALA A 147 -26.13 25.05 22.61
C ALA A 147 -24.81 25.79 22.81
N PHE A 148 -24.24 26.29 21.73
CA PHE A 148 -23.11 27.22 21.78
C PHE A 148 -23.68 28.54 22.28
N MET A 149 -23.48 28.82 23.57
CA MET A 149 -23.86 30.08 24.18
C MET A 149 -22.74 31.07 23.89
N GLU A 150 -23.06 32.11 23.13
CA GLU A 150 -22.10 33.12 22.71
C GLU A 150 -21.93 34.13 23.85
N ASP A 151 -20.99 33.85 24.75
CA ASP A 151 -20.67 34.74 25.87
C ASP A 151 -19.95 35.99 25.33
N SER A 152 -20.70 37.08 25.21
CA SER A 152 -20.24 38.41 24.74
C SER A 152 -19.32 39.13 25.73
N SER A 153 -18.23 38.48 26.15
CA SER A 153 -17.26 38.99 27.12
C SER A 153 -16.07 39.67 26.42
N TRP A 154 -16.30 40.85 25.84
CA TRP A 154 -15.28 41.70 25.18
C TRP A 154 -15.37 43.19 25.56
N ASP A 155 -15.86 43.49 26.77
CA ASP A 155 -15.86 44.84 27.38
C ASP A 155 -14.95 44.84 28.63
#